data_AF-A0A7X5RB95-F1
#
_entry.id   AF-A0A7X5RB95-F1
#
_cell.length_a   1.000
_cell.length_b   1.000
_cell.length_c   1.000
_cell.angle_alpha   90.00
_cell.angle_beta   90.00
_cell.angle_gamma   90.00
#
_symmetry.space_group_name_H-M   'P 1'
#
loop_
_entity.id
_entity.type
_entity.pdbx_description
1 polymer ?
#
loop_
_entity_poly.entity_id
_entity_poly.type
_entity_poly.pdbx_seq_one_letter_code
_entity_poly.pdbx_strand_id
1 'polypeptide(L)' 'MSEREKAIQLIKEIPDNKLVFVVDMLNSIKKLLIEEVEPDEWDLEMIAQAEQENDGTKVSFDELLQKEGLTYADLQS' A
#
# COMPACT_ATOMS: atom_id res chain seq x y z
N MET A 1 -35.56 3.71 -10.71
CA MET A 1 -34.47 2.97 -10.03
C MET A 1 -33.19 3.74 -10.26
N SER A 2 -32.51 4.16 -9.20
CA SER A 2 -31.27 4.93 -9.31
C SER A 2 -30.08 4.01 -9.62
N GLU A 3 -29.01 4.57 -10.20
CA GLU A 3 -27.77 3.83 -10.44
C GLU A 3 -27.16 3.26 -9.14
N ARG A 4 -27.36 3.97 -8.01
CA ARG A 4 -26.97 3.48 -6.68
C ARG A 4 -27.74 2.22 -6.28
N GLU A 5 -29.05 2.18 -6.54
CA GLU A 5 -29.87 1.01 -6.24
C GLU A 5 -29.48 -0.19 -7.09
N LYS A 6 -29.19 0.03 -8.38
CA LYS A 6 -28.70 -1.03 -9.28
C LYS A 6 -27.36 -1.60 -8.81
N ALA A 7 -26.43 -0.75 -8.40
CA ALA A 7 -25.12 -1.18 -7.89
C ALA A 7 -25.26 -2.06 -6.63
N ILE A 8 -26.14 -1.69 -5.70
CA ILE A 8 -26.39 -2.47 -4.48
C ILE A 8 -27.00 -3.84 -4.83
N GLN A 9 -27.91 -3.92 -5.81
CA GLN A 9 -28.48 -5.19 -6.25
C GLN A 9 -27.41 -6.10 -6.84
N LEU A 10 -26.55 -5.58 -7.72
CA LEU A 10 -25.45 -6.35 -8.31
C LEU A 10 -24.49 -6.89 -7.25
N ILE A 11 -24.14 -6.08 -6.24
CA ILE A 11 -23.24 -6.52 -5.16
C ILE A 11 -23.88 -7.67 -4.34
N LYS A 12 -25.19 -7.63 -4.11
CA LYS A 12 -25.91 -8.67 -3.35
C LYS A 12 -25.98 -10.02 -4.06
N GLU A 13 -25.86 -10.03 -5.39
CA GLU A 13 -25.88 -11.25 -6.20
C GLU A 13 -24.49 -11.90 -6.30
N ILE A 14 -23.43 -11.19 -5.89
CA ILE A 14 -22.06 -11.68 -5.95
C ILE A 14 -21.75 -12.55 -4.73
N PRO A 15 -21.17 -13.76 -4.93
CA PRO A 15 -20.72 -14.60 -3.82
C PRO A 15 -19.63 -13.92 -2.97
N ASP A 16 -19.67 -14.11 -1.65
CA ASP A 16 -18.76 -13.48 -0.69
C ASP A 16 -17.26 -13.64 -1.03
N ASN A 17 -16.86 -14.81 -1.51
CA ASN A 17 -15.47 -15.09 -1.90
C ASN A 17 -14.99 -14.28 -3.13
N LYS A 18 -15.90 -13.61 -3.83
CA LYS A 18 -15.60 -12.72 -4.96
C LYS A 18 -15.77 -11.24 -4.62
N LEU A 19 -16.38 -10.91 -3.47
CA LEU A 19 -16.55 -9.52 -3.02
C LEU A 19 -15.22 -8.79 -2.84
N VAL A 20 -14.15 -9.51 -2.50
CA VAL A 20 -12.80 -8.93 -2.39
C VAL A 20 -12.38 -8.18 -3.66
N PHE A 21 -12.64 -8.74 -4.84
CA PHE A 21 -12.32 -8.10 -6.12
C PHE A 21 -13.17 -6.85 -6.39
N VAL A 22 -14.42 -6.86 -5.94
CA VAL A 22 -15.33 -5.71 -6.07
C VAL A 22 -14.88 -4.58 -5.16
N VAL A 23 -14.49 -4.91 -3.92
CA VAL A 23 -13.95 -3.94 -2.96
C VAL A 23 -12.66 -3.32 -3.50
N ASP A 24 -11.74 -4.11 -4.04
CA ASP A 24 -10.49 -3.62 -4.62
C ASP A 24 -10.71 -2.69 -5.82
N MET A 25 -11.67 -3.03 -6.68
CA MET A 25 -12.06 -2.19 -7.81
C MET A 25 -12.67 -0.86 -7.34
N LEU A 26 -13.58 -0.88 -6.36
CA LEU A 26 -14.17 0.33 -5.80
C LEU A 26 -13.13 1.20 -5.09
N ASN A 27 -12.18 0.60 -4.40
CA ASN A 27 -11.04 1.31 -3.80
C ASN A 27 -10.16 1.95 -4.87
N SER A 28 -9.91 1.26 -5.98
CA SER A 28 -9.14 1.81 -7.11
C SER A 28 -9.85 3.00 -7.75
N ILE A 29 -11.17 2.90 -7.96
CA ILE A 29 -11.98 4.03 -8.45
C ILE A 29 -11.96 5.18 -7.44
N LYS A 30 -12.06 4.89 -6.14
CA LYS A 30 -11.97 5.91 -5.10
C LYS A 30 -10.61 6.60 -5.12
N LYS A 31 -9.52 5.86 -5.33
CA LYS A 31 -8.17 6.43 -5.49
C LYS A 31 -8.05 7.33 -6.72
N LEU A 32 -8.73 7.00 -7.83
CA LEU A 32 -8.79 7.88 -9.01
C LEU A 32 -9.54 9.20 -8.73
N LEU A 33 -10.38 9.23 -7.70
CA LEU A 33 -11.09 10.43 -7.25
C LEU A 33 -10.34 11.19 -6.16
N ILE A 34 -9.24 10.63 -5.63
CA ILE A 34 -8.31 11.35 -4.77
C ILE A 34 -7.43 12.15 -5.74
N GLU A 35 -7.56 13.48 -5.72
CA GLU A 35 -6.53 14.33 -6.33
C GLU A 35 -5.19 13.94 -5.73
N GLU A 36 -4.19 13.65 -6.57
CA GLU A 36 -2.80 13.67 -6.14
C GLU A 36 -2.56 15.04 -5.52
N VAL A 37 -2.48 15.09 -4.19
CA VAL A 37 -2.06 16.29 -3.49
C VAL A 37 -0.56 16.37 -3.73
N GLU A 38 -0.11 17.46 -4.36
CA GLU A 38 1.32 17.71 -4.51
C GLU A 38 1.99 17.62 -3.14
N PRO A 39 3.15 16.94 -3.02
CA PRO A 39 3.86 16.85 -1.75
C PRO A 39 4.11 18.26 -1.23
N ASP A 40 3.83 18.46 0.05
CA ASP A 40 4.10 19.76 0.68
C ASP A 40 5.61 19.98 0.87
N GLU A 41 6.01 21.17 1.32
CA GLU A 41 7.43 21.49 1.51
C GLU A 41 8.10 20.50 2.48
N TRP A 42 7.35 20.01 3.48
CA TRP A 42 7.86 19.06 4.46
C TRP A 42 8.06 17.67 3.86
N ASP A 43 7.12 17.21 3.03
CA ASP A 43 7.25 15.97 2.27
C ASP A 43 8.47 16.02 1.32
N LEU A 44 8.66 17.15 0.63
CA LEU A 44 9.81 17.37 -0.25
C LEU A 44 11.13 17.38 0.53
N GLU A 45 11.18 18.00 1.70
CA GLU A 45 12.35 17.98 2.58
C GLU A 45 12.70 16.57 3.05
N MET A 46 11.70 15.77 3.44
CA MET A 46 11.92 14.38 3.84
C MET A 46 12.44 13.54 2.67
N ILE A 47 11.90 13.71 1.47
CA ILE A 47 12.38 13.01 0.27
C ILE A 47 13.82 13.40 -0.03
N ALA A 48 14.15 14.70 -0.02
CA ALA A 48 15.50 15.19 -0.27
C ALA A 48 16.50 14.68 0.78
N GLN A 49 16.09 14.63 2.05
CA GLN A 49 16.90 14.05 3.12
C GLN A 49 17.14 12.56 2.91
N ALA A 50 16.08 11.80 2.58
CA ALA A 50 16.20 10.37 2.32
C ALA A 50 17.10 10.08 1.11
N GLU A 51 17.04 10.90 0.06
CA GLU A 51 17.94 10.80 -1.10
C GLU A 51 19.39 11.12 -0.74
N GLN A 52 19.62 12.07 0.17
CA GLN A 52 20.96 12.43 0.64
C GLN A 52 21.58 11.34 1.54
N GLU A 53 20.76 10.74 2.42
CA GLU A 53 21.20 9.70 3.35
C GLU A 53 21.35 8.33 2.68
N ASN A 54 20.64 8.10 1.57
CA ASN A 54 20.70 6.85 0.83
C ASN A 54 21.98 6.79 -0.02
N ASP A 55 22.97 6.05 0.48
CA ASP A 55 24.23 5.74 -0.21
C ASP A 55 24.06 4.78 -1.41
N GLY A 56 22.83 4.35 -1.70
CA GLY A 56 22.50 3.42 -2.78
C GLY A 56 22.84 1.97 -2.46
N THR A 57 23.37 1.68 -1.26
CA THR A 57 23.70 0.33 -0.84
C THR A 57 22.43 -0.46 -0.61
N LYS A 58 22.28 -1.53 -1.39
CA LYS A 58 21.20 -2.50 -1.20
C LYS A 58 21.78 -3.72 -0.51
N VAL A 59 21.19 -4.10 0.61
CA VAL A 59 21.53 -5.31 1.34
C VAL A 59 20.33 -6.24 1.35
N SER A 60 20.56 -7.53 1.20
CA SER A 60 19.51 -8.52 1.37
C SER A 60 19.13 -8.67 2.84
N PHE A 61 17.93 -9.16 3.10
CA PHE A 61 17.44 -9.36 4.47
C PHE A 61 18.30 -10.38 5.23
N ASP A 62 18.79 -11.42 4.55
CA ASP A 62 19.70 -12.42 5.13
C ASP A 62 21.04 -11.80 5.56
N GLU A 63 21.62 -10.93 4.74
CA GLU A 63 22.89 -10.25 5.03
C GLU A 63 22.74 -9.28 6.21
N LEU A 64 21.60 -8.60 6.33
CA LEU A 64 21.29 -7.75 7.49
C LEU A 64 21.21 -8.57 8.78
N LEU A 65 20.49 -9.70 8.76
CA LEU A 65 20.38 -10.57 9.93
C LEU A 65 21.75 -11.12 10.35
N GLN A 66 22.54 -11.60 9.40
CA GLN A 66 23.90 -12.07 9.69
C GLN A 66 24.81 -10.96 10.24
N LYS A 67 24.73 -9.74 9.69
CA LYS A 67 25.52 -8.59 10.14
C LYS A 67 25.19 -8.19 11.58
N GLU A 68 23.91 -8.23 11.94
CA GLU A 68 23.44 -7.90 13.29
C GLU A 68 23.52 -9.10 14.26
N GLY A 69 24.01 -10.26 13.80
CA GLY A 69 24.13 -11.48 14.60
C GLY A 69 22.78 -12.12 14.97
N LEU A 70 21.74 -11.80 14.22
CA LEU A 70 20.37 -12.24 14.41
C LEU A 70 20.04 -13.42 13.49
N THR A 71 19.07 -14.21 13.92
CA THR A 71 18.47 -15.26 13.11
C THR A 71 16.98 -15.01 12.94
N TYR A 72 16.37 -15.66 11.95
CA TYR A 72 14.92 -15.60 11.75
C TYR A 72 14.11 -16.02 12.98
N ALA A 73 14.68 -16.84 13.88
CA ALA A 73 14.02 -17.24 15.12
C ALA A 73 13.85 -16.06 16.09
N ASP A 74 14.77 -15.10 16.08
CA ASP A 74 14.75 -13.93 16.96
C ASP A 74 13.65 -12.92 16.55
N LEU A 75 13.20 -13.00 15.29
CA LEU A 75 12.15 -12.12 14.75
C LEU A 75 10.72 -12.58 15.07
N GLN A 76 10.53 -13.79 15.58
CA GLN A 76 9.21 -14.38 15.83
C GLN A 76 8.70 -14.17 17.27
N SER A 77 9.14 -13.09 17.92
CA SER A 77 8.78 -12.73 19.30
C SER A 77 7.31 -12.32 19.46
#